data_AF-A0A7V9JK29-F1
#
_entry.id   AF-A0A7V9JK29-F1
#
_cell.length_a   1.000
_cell.length_b   1.000
_cell.length_c   1.000
_cell.angle_alpha   90.00
_cell.angle_beta   90.00
_cell.angle_gamma   90.00
#
_symmetry.space_group_name_H-M   'P 1'
#
loop_
_entity.id
_entity.type
_entity.pdbx_description
1 polymer ?
#
loop_
_entity_poly.entity_id
_entity_poly.type
_entity_poly.pdbx_seq_one_letter_code
_entity_poly.pdbx_strand_id
1 'polypeptide(L)'
;MLAWPEDRGEHGPSRGYRATIAKRLITVLATAIACGAWSSASAAGDPASLVNPLVGTGGDAGHTFPGAVVPFGMVQFSPVSSKTSSPGGY
;
A
#
# COMPACT_ATOMS: atom_id res chain seq x y z
N MET A 1 1.82 71.29 35.36
CA MET A 1 3.19 70.76 35.26
C MET A 1 3.11 69.23 35.26
N LEU A 2 2.68 68.64 34.14
CA LEU A 2 2.72 67.19 33.88
C LEU A 2 3.00 67.05 32.38
N ALA A 3 4.26 66.87 32.02
CA ALA A 3 4.69 66.59 30.66
C ALA A 3 4.40 65.11 30.38
N TRP A 4 3.58 64.86 29.37
CA TRP A 4 3.27 63.54 28.85
C TRP A 4 4.41 63.07 27.92
N PRO A 5 5.00 61.87 28.12
CA PRO A 5 6.03 61.36 27.22
C PRO A 5 5.36 60.63 26.05
N GLU A 6 5.20 61.34 24.93
CA GLU A 6 5.05 60.69 23.62
C GLU A 6 6.40 60.13 23.15
N ASP A 7 6.32 59.11 22.30
CA ASP A 7 7.41 58.41 21.63
C ASP A 7 8.02 57.20 22.37
N ARG A 8 7.18 56.16 22.55
CA ARG A 8 7.70 54.79 22.51
C ARG A 8 7.79 54.37 21.06
N GLY A 9 8.97 54.54 20.47
CA GLY A 9 9.28 54.03 19.14
C GLY A 9 8.94 52.54 19.04
N GLU A 10 7.89 52.25 18.28
CA GLU A 10 7.51 50.90 17.86
C GLU A 10 8.63 50.37 16.94
N HIS A 11 9.68 49.80 17.54
CA HIS A 11 10.73 49.07 16.81
C HIS A 11 10.14 47.77 16.28
N GLY A 12 9.35 47.88 15.21
CA GLY A 12 8.86 46.76 14.44
C GLY A 12 10.03 45.90 13.96
N PRO A 13 9.84 44.58 13.86
CA PRO A 13 10.90 43.66 13.49
C PRO A 13 11.58 44.10 12.19
N SER A 14 12.91 44.19 12.23
CA SER A 14 13.72 44.65 11.10
C SER A 14 13.41 43.84 9.84
N ARG A 15 13.53 44.47 8.67
CA ARG A 15 13.17 43.87 7.37
C ARG A 15 13.82 42.49 7.14
N GLY A 16 14.99 42.24 7.74
CA GLY A 16 15.68 40.93 7.71
C GLY A 16 15.10 39.86 8.65
N TYR A 17 14.49 40.25 9.78
CA TYR A 17 13.81 39.33 10.71
C TYR A 17 12.58 38.69 10.05
N ARG A 18 11.80 39.48 9.31
CA ARG A 18 10.62 39.02 8.56
C ARG A 18 10.99 38.04 7.45
N ALA A 19 12.11 38.28 6.76
CA ALA A 19 12.62 37.40 5.72
C ALA A 19 13.10 36.03 6.27
N THR A 20 13.71 36.03 7.46
CA THR A 20 14.18 34.81 8.12
C THR A 20 13.02 33.92 8.59
N ILE A 21 11.96 34.53 9.14
CA ILE A 21 10.74 33.81 9.55
C ILE A 21 10.05 33.20 8.33
N ALA A 22 9.87 33.98 7.25
CA ALA A 22 9.27 33.48 6.02
C ALA A 22 10.04 32.27 5.46
N LYS A 23 11.38 32.32 5.46
CA LYS A 23 12.23 31.20 5.03
C LYS A 23 12.03 29.94 5.87
N ARG A 24 11.97 30.08 7.21
CA ARG A 24 11.76 28.94 8.13
C ARG A 24 10.38 28.31 7.96
N LEU A 25 9.35 29.12 7.74
CA LEU A 25 8.00 28.63 7.49
C LEU A 25 7.91 27.86 6.17
N ILE A 26 8.59 28.34 5.12
CA ILE A 26 8.66 27.65 3.83
C ILE A 26 9.39 26.30 3.97
N THR A 27 10.51 26.23 4.68
CA THR A 27 11.23 24.96 4.86
C THR A 27 10.45 23.96 5.70
N VAL A 28 9.76 24.39 6.76
CA VAL A 28 8.89 23.52 7.58
C VAL A 28 7.71 23.00 6.76
N LEU A 29 7.08 23.85 5.96
CA LEU A 29 5.98 23.43 5.08
C LEU A 29 6.45 22.41 4.03
N ALA A 30 7.61 22.64 3.42
CA ALA A 30 8.19 21.73 2.43
C ALA A 30 8.53 20.35 3.01
N THR A 31 9.04 20.30 4.25
CA THR A 31 9.34 19.02 4.92
C THR A 31 8.08 18.27 5.35
N ALA A 32 7.02 18.97 5.77
CA ALA A 32 5.75 18.34 6.11
C ALA A 32 5.08 17.68 4.88
N ILE A 33 5.15 18.33 3.71
CA ILE A 33 4.63 17.78 2.45
C ILE A 33 5.41 16.52 2.03
N ALA A 34 6.74 16.52 2.18
CA ALA A 34 7.57 15.36 1.85
C ALA A 34 7.31 14.16 2.78
N CYS A 35 6.98 14.41 4.06
CA CYS A 35 6.70 13.36 5.03
C CYS A 35 5.30 12.73 4.85
N GLY A 36 4.33 13.48 4.32
CA GLY A 36 2.97 12.99 4.05
C GLY A 36 2.86 11.95 2.92
N ALA A 37 3.93 11.72 2.15
CA ALA A 37 3.95 10.79 1.04
C ALA A 37 4.37 9.36 1.42
N TRP A 38 4.54 9.05 2.72
CA TRP A 38 4.75 7.67 3.17
C TRP A 38 3.45 6.87 2.98
N SER A 39 3.26 6.39 1.76
CA SER A 39 2.15 5.53 1.38
C SER A 39 2.22 4.24 2.21
N SER A 40 1.12 3.91 2.87
CA SER A 40 0.94 2.61 3.52
C SER A 40 0.79 1.55 2.43
N ALA A 41 1.62 0.51 2.47
CA ALA A 41 1.41 -0.66 1.62
C ALA A 41 0.01 -1.24 1.94
N SER A 42 -0.90 -1.20 0.98
CA SER A 42 -2.17 -1.92 1.11
C SER A 42 -1.86 -3.40 1.27
N ALA A 43 -2.49 -4.06 2.25
CA ALA A 43 -2.49 -5.51 2.29
C ALA A 43 -2.94 -6.01 0.92
N ALA A 44 -2.08 -6.79 0.25
CA ALA A 44 -2.49 -7.49 -0.95
C ALA A 44 -3.67 -8.40 -0.55
N GLY A 45 -4.76 -8.35 -1.32
CA GLY A 45 -5.91 -9.25 -1.09
C GLY A 45 -5.50 -10.72 -1.17
N ASP A 46 -6.43 -11.64 -0.89
CA ASP A 46 -6.16 -13.08 -0.97
C ASP A 46 -5.81 -13.50 -2.42
N PRO A 47 -4.54 -13.81 -2.74
CA PRO A 47 -4.16 -14.19 -4.09
C PRO A 47 -4.70 -15.57 -4.47
N ALA A 48 -5.02 -16.44 -3.50
CA ALA A 48 -5.56 -17.76 -3.78
C ALA A 48 -6.96 -17.68 -4.40
N SER A 49 -7.72 -16.63 -4.07
CA SER A 49 -9.02 -16.34 -4.68
C SER A 49 -8.96 -16.07 -6.20
N LEU A 50 -7.77 -15.83 -6.76
CA LEU A 50 -7.57 -15.64 -8.20
C LEU A 50 -7.35 -16.96 -8.96
N VAL A 51 -7.18 -18.08 -8.25
CA VAL A 51 -6.83 -19.37 -8.85
C VAL A 51 -8.10 -20.17 -9.18
N ASN A 52 -8.20 -20.65 -10.41
CA ASN A 52 -9.19 -21.65 -10.80
C ASN A 52 -8.52 -23.03 -10.93
N PRO A 53 -8.72 -23.97 -9.97
CA PRO A 53 -8.07 -25.28 -9.99
C PRO A 53 -8.55 -26.22 -11.10
N LEU A 54 -9.58 -25.86 -11.87
CA LEU A 54 -10.12 -26.67 -12.96
C LEU A 54 -9.46 -26.41 -14.33
N VAL A 55 -8.56 -25.43 -14.42
CA VAL A 55 -7.85 -25.16 -15.67
C VAL A 55 -6.91 -26.33 -15.99
N GLY A 56 -7.13 -26.96 -17.15
CA GLY A 56 -6.32 -28.09 -17.63
C GLY A 56 -6.72 -29.47 -17.07
N THR A 57 -7.91 -29.61 -16.46
CA THR A 57 -8.37 -30.89 -15.90
C THR A 57 -9.27 -31.70 -16.85
N GLY A 58 -9.58 -31.18 -18.04
CA GLY A 58 -10.51 -31.81 -18.97
C GLY A 58 -9.83 -32.71 -20.00
N GLY A 59 -10.13 -34.01 -20.00
CA GLY A 59 -9.71 -34.95 -21.06
C GLY A 59 -8.20 -34.93 -21.34
N ASP A 60 -7.83 -34.74 -22.61
CA ASP A 60 -6.43 -34.66 -23.06
C ASP A 60 -5.78 -33.27 -22.82
N ALA A 61 -6.49 -32.31 -22.23
CA ALA A 61 -5.93 -31.00 -21.96
C ALA A 61 -5.09 -31.05 -20.68
N GLY A 62 -3.85 -30.54 -20.74
CA GLY A 62 -3.02 -30.13 -19.60
C GLY A 62 -2.52 -31.22 -18.65
N HIS A 63 -3.26 -32.32 -18.49
CA HIS A 63 -3.01 -33.40 -17.54
C HIS A 63 -2.82 -32.89 -16.09
N THR A 64 -3.58 -31.88 -15.68
CA THR A 64 -3.63 -31.35 -14.30
C THR A 64 -4.85 -31.89 -13.56
N PHE A 65 -4.86 -31.80 -12.22
CA PHE A 65 -5.97 -32.26 -11.39
C PHE A 65 -6.37 -31.23 -10.32
N PRO A 66 -7.67 -31.15 -9.96
CA PRO A 66 -8.16 -30.16 -9.00
C PRO A 66 -8.01 -30.64 -7.56
N GLY A 67 -6.77 -30.91 -7.14
CA GLY A 67 -6.45 -31.39 -5.80
C GLY A 67 -6.38 -30.27 -4.75
N ALA A 68 -6.85 -30.56 -3.53
CA ALA A 68 -6.63 -29.71 -2.36
C ALA A 68 -5.23 -29.99 -1.79
N VAL A 69 -4.28 -29.12 -2.09
CA VAL A 69 -2.85 -29.28 -1.76
C VAL A 69 -2.26 -27.96 -1.26
N VAL A 70 -1.47 -28.03 -0.19
CA VAL A 70 -0.61 -26.90 0.23
C VAL A 70 0.70 -26.92 -0.56
N PRO A 71 1.38 -25.77 -0.78
CA PRO A 71 2.64 -25.76 -1.52
C PRO A 71 3.64 -26.80 -0.98
N PHE A 72 4.11 -27.70 -1.87
CA PHE A 72 5.04 -28.80 -1.55
C PHE A 72 4.53 -29.85 -0.53
N GLY A 73 3.21 -29.96 -0.36
CA GLY A 73 2.60 -30.94 0.53
C GLY A 73 2.86 -32.39 0.07
N MET A 74 3.02 -33.29 1.04
CA MET A 74 3.23 -34.72 0.77
C MET A 74 1.95 -35.46 0.36
N VAL A 75 0.78 -34.87 0.63
CA VAL A 75 -0.53 -35.49 0.39
C VAL A 75 -1.35 -34.62 -0.55
N GLN A 76 -1.92 -35.25 -1.58
CA GLN A 76 -2.70 -34.56 -2.61
C GLN A 76 -4.08 -35.22 -2.76
N PHE A 77 -5.06 -34.69 -2.02
CA PHE A 77 -6.44 -35.17 -2.10
C PHE A 77 -7.14 -34.55 -3.31
N SER A 78 -7.82 -35.36 -4.13
CA SER A 78 -8.55 -34.92 -5.33
C SER A 78 -9.92 -35.60 -5.42
N PRO A 79 -10.95 -34.92 -5.97
CA PRO A 79 -12.17 -35.60 -6.40
C PRO A 79 -11.87 -36.59 -7.54
N VAL A 80 -12.75 -37.60 -7.68
CA VAL A 80 -12.73 -38.60 -8.74
C VAL A 80 -13.98 -38.48 -9.61
N SER A 81 -13.82 -38.44 -10.93
CA SER A 81 -14.94 -38.43 -11.88
C SER A 81 -15.58 -39.81 -12.02
N SER A 82 -16.91 -39.82 -12.20
CA SER A 82 -17.68 -41.05 -12.44
C SER A 82 -17.46 -41.64 -13.84
N LYS A 83 -16.86 -40.89 -14.77
CA LYS A 83 -16.54 -41.33 -16.13
C LYS A 83 -15.23 -42.12 -16.14
N THR A 84 -15.30 -43.40 -15.79
CA THR A 84 -14.14 -44.34 -15.70
C THR A 84 -13.38 -44.59 -17.02
N SER A 85 -13.77 -43.98 -18.15
CA SER A 85 -13.18 -44.25 -19.47
C SER A 85 -12.19 -43.19 -19.97
N SER A 86 -11.97 -42.10 -19.23
CA SER A 86 -10.93 -41.11 -19.58
C SER A 86 -9.70 -41.29 -18.68
N PRO A 87 -8.46 -41.31 -19.22
CA PRO A 87 -7.23 -41.62 -18.47
C PRO A 87 -6.91 -40.70 -17.27
N GLY A 88 -7.62 -39.58 -17.11
CA GLY A 88 -7.36 -38.58 -16.07
C GLY A 88 -7.67 -39.04 -14.65
N GLY A 89 -8.72 -39.84 -14.41
CA GLY A 89 -9.04 -40.35 -13.07
C GLY A 89 -9.53 -39.30 -12.04
N TYR A 90 -9.81 -38.07 -12.47
CA TYR A 90 -10.43 -36.98 -11.71
C TYR A 90 -11.61 -36.36 -12.47
#